data_AF-A0A378MXH1-F1
#
_entry.id   AF-A0A378MXH1-F1
#
_cell.length_a   1.000
_cell.length_b   1.000
_cell.length_c   1.000
_cell.angle_alpha   90.00
_cell.angle_beta   90.00
_cell.angle_gamma   90.00
#
_symmetry.space_group_name_H-M   'P 1'
#
loop_
_entity.id
_entity.type
_entity.pdbx_description
1 polymer ?
#
loop_
_entity_poly.entity_id
_entity_poly.type
_entity_poly.pdbx_seq_one_letter_code
_entity_poly.pdbx_strand_id
1 'polypeptide(L)'
;MSCVSISVDFIGLSIYLIPQWNTAALQQMPTTGDFLTTLWLTIPVLVFAFNHSPAISSFALSQQKYYQDDKKAEIESAKVLRSTAFILVLFVMFFVFSCVLTLTPEELAQAKVQNISILSYLANKFDNPIISYFGPLVAFLAIGSSFFGHYLGAREGLEGLVNQMRKEPIDPSKFRKITAITFLIILWIVATINPSILGFIESLGGPIIAMILFIMPVYAVYKVPALARFKGEFGHLFVLVMGCIAISAIVYGLL
;
A
#
# COMPACT_ATOMS: atom_id res chain seq x y z
N MET A 1 -14.12 7.42 8.81
CA MET A 1 -15.28 6.50 8.85
C MET A 1 -15.10 5.34 7.89
N SER A 2 -14.73 5.57 6.62
CA SER A 2 -14.59 4.50 5.60
C SER A 2 -13.52 3.43 5.87
N CYS A 3 -12.34 3.78 6.42
CA CYS A 3 -11.31 2.78 6.76
C CYS A 3 -11.71 1.80 7.88
N VAL A 4 -12.55 2.23 8.83
CA VAL A 4 -13.04 1.38 9.93
C VAL A 4 -14.07 0.38 9.39
N SER A 5 -14.99 0.81 8.52
CA SER A 5 -15.93 -0.08 7.86
C SER A 5 -15.22 -1.18 7.05
N ILE A 6 -14.24 -0.81 6.23
CA ILE A 6 -13.49 -1.78 5.40
C ILE A 6 -12.72 -2.79 6.26
N SER A 7 -12.14 -2.36 7.38
CA SER A 7 -11.43 -3.28 8.29
C SER A 7 -12.40 -4.27 8.95
N VAL A 8 -13.61 -3.83 9.29
CA VAL A 8 -14.66 -4.70 9.84
C VAL A 8 -15.16 -5.69 8.79
N ASP A 9 -15.28 -5.28 7.52
CA ASP A 9 -15.68 -6.14 6.42
C ASP A 9 -14.67 -7.27 6.19
N PHE A 10 -13.36 -6.98 6.24
CA PHE A 10 -12.32 -8.01 6.10
C PHE A 10 -12.31 -9.01 7.26
N ILE A 11 -12.55 -8.57 8.50
CA ILE A 11 -12.64 -9.47 9.66
C ILE A 11 -13.87 -10.38 9.52
N GLY A 12 -15.03 -9.79 9.19
CA GLY A 12 -16.27 -10.54 9.02
C GLY A 12 -16.14 -11.62 7.94
N LEU A 13 -15.56 -11.26 6.80
CA LEU A 13 -15.27 -12.21 5.73
C LEU A 13 -14.25 -13.27 6.17
N SER A 14 -13.18 -12.87 6.86
CA SER A 14 -12.16 -13.81 7.35
C SER A 14 -12.73 -14.87 8.28
N ILE A 15 -13.66 -14.47 9.17
CA ILE A 15 -14.40 -15.39 10.07
C ILE A 15 -15.35 -16.28 9.28
N TYR A 16 -16.08 -15.70 8.32
CA TYR A 16 -17.01 -16.44 7.45
C TYR A 16 -16.32 -17.57 6.67
N LEU A 17 -15.06 -17.38 6.29
CA LEU A 17 -14.28 -18.37 5.55
C LEU A 17 -13.70 -19.50 6.40
N ILE A 18 -13.71 -19.41 7.74
CA ILE A 18 -13.15 -20.46 8.64
C ILE A 18 -13.67 -21.87 8.32
N PRO A 19 -14.97 -22.10 8.05
CA PRO A 19 -15.47 -23.44 7.70
C PRO A 19 -14.92 -23.99 6.38
N GLN A 20 -14.37 -23.14 5.51
CA GLN A 20 -13.81 -23.49 4.20
C GLN A 20 -12.29 -23.68 4.24
N TRP A 21 -11.68 -23.52 5.41
CA TRP A 21 -10.24 -23.69 5.57
C TRP A 21 -9.82 -25.14 5.29
N ASN A 22 -8.76 -25.28 4.52
CA ASN A 22 -8.12 -26.51 4.13
C ASN A 22 -6.60 -26.38 4.30
N THR A 23 -5.90 -27.52 4.20
CA THR A 23 -4.45 -27.59 4.41
C THR A 23 -3.66 -27.70 3.11
N ALA A 24 -4.26 -27.47 1.93
CA ALA A 24 -3.60 -27.67 0.64
C ALA A 24 -2.33 -26.82 0.52
N ALA A 25 -2.37 -25.57 0.99
CA ALA A 25 -1.21 -24.68 1.00
C ALA A 25 -0.07 -25.16 1.92
N LEU A 26 -0.37 -25.89 3.00
CA LEU A 26 0.64 -26.39 3.95
C LEU A 26 1.38 -27.64 3.45
N GLN A 27 0.81 -28.35 2.48
CA GLN A 27 1.40 -29.57 1.93
C GLN A 27 2.51 -29.29 0.91
N GLN A 28 2.63 -28.06 0.42
CA GLN A 28 3.66 -27.63 -0.52
C GLN A 28 4.80 -26.89 0.22
N MET A 29 5.47 -27.56 1.16
CA MET A 29 6.61 -26.95 1.85
C MET A 29 7.81 -26.80 0.90
N PRO A 30 8.27 -25.57 0.62
CA PRO A 30 9.45 -25.35 -0.20
C PRO A 30 10.72 -25.78 0.53
N THR A 31 11.81 -25.98 -0.22
CA THR A 31 13.13 -26.11 0.40
C THR A 31 13.51 -24.81 1.12
N THR A 32 14.41 -24.86 2.11
CA THR A 32 14.85 -23.66 2.84
C THR A 32 15.45 -22.61 1.90
N GLY A 33 16.16 -23.03 0.85
CA GLY A 33 16.71 -22.13 -0.16
C GLY A 33 15.62 -21.43 -0.97
N ASP A 34 14.66 -22.19 -1.49
CA ASP A 34 13.54 -21.64 -2.27
C ASP A 34 12.67 -20.72 -1.43
N PHE A 35 12.46 -21.04 -0.15
CA PHE A 35 11.76 -20.19 0.80
C PHE A 35 12.46 -18.84 0.99
N LEU A 36 13.77 -18.85 1.26
CA LEU A 36 14.53 -17.62 1.48
C LEU A 36 14.57 -16.74 0.22
N THR A 37 14.75 -17.35 -0.95
CA THR A 37 14.70 -16.65 -2.24
C THR A 37 13.32 -16.05 -2.47
N THR A 38 12.25 -16.82 -2.27
CA THR A 38 10.87 -16.34 -2.45
C THR A 38 10.56 -15.20 -1.48
N LEU A 39 10.96 -15.34 -0.21
CA LEU A 39 10.78 -14.31 0.80
C LEU A 39 11.50 -13.02 0.38
N TRP A 40 12.76 -13.14 -0.03
CA TRP A 40 13.58 -12.00 -0.47
C TRP A 40 12.96 -11.27 -1.67
N LEU A 41 12.54 -12.01 -2.70
CA LEU A 41 11.89 -11.45 -3.89
C LEU A 41 10.52 -10.83 -3.59
N THR A 42 9.85 -11.25 -2.52
CA THR A 42 8.53 -10.73 -2.11
C THR A 42 8.62 -9.50 -1.20
N ILE A 43 9.78 -9.22 -0.58
CA ILE A 43 9.97 -8.04 0.28
C ILE A 43 9.49 -6.74 -0.38
N PRO A 44 9.84 -6.41 -1.64
CA PRO A 44 9.38 -5.19 -2.30
C PRO A 44 7.86 -5.07 -2.37
N VAL A 45 7.19 -6.17 -2.67
CA VAL A 45 5.71 -6.24 -2.73
C VAL A 45 5.11 -5.98 -1.35
N LEU A 46 5.70 -6.56 -0.29
CA LEU A 46 5.26 -6.32 1.09
C LEU A 46 5.44 -4.86 1.51
N VAL A 47 6.59 -4.27 1.18
CA VAL A 47 6.87 -2.86 1.44
C VAL A 47 5.82 -1.98 0.77
N PHE A 48 5.54 -2.24 -0.50
CA PHE A 48 4.52 -1.52 -1.24
C PHE A 48 3.12 -1.71 -0.62
N ALA A 49 2.77 -2.94 -0.23
CA ALA A 49 1.47 -3.26 0.35
C ALA A 49 1.20 -2.53 1.69
N PHE A 50 2.25 -2.25 2.48
CA PHE A 50 2.16 -1.51 3.73
C PHE A 50 2.50 -0.01 3.58
N ASN A 51 2.57 0.50 2.35
CA ASN A 51 2.82 1.91 2.09
C ASN A 51 1.56 2.76 2.38
N HIS A 52 1.67 3.62 3.39
CA HIS A 52 0.62 4.59 3.75
C HIS A 52 1.12 6.04 3.65
N SER A 53 2.29 6.26 3.03
CA SER A 53 2.90 7.58 2.86
C SER A 53 1.98 8.61 2.18
N PRO A 54 1.08 8.28 1.24
CA PRO A 54 0.20 9.28 0.63
C PRO A 54 -0.79 9.92 1.61
N ALA A 55 -1.12 9.23 2.72
CA ALA A 55 -2.03 9.74 3.73
C ALA A 55 -1.33 10.55 4.84
N ILE A 56 0.00 10.46 4.97
CA ILE A 56 0.75 11.04 6.09
C ILE A 56 0.68 12.57 6.08
N SER A 57 0.82 13.22 4.92
CA SER A 57 0.80 14.69 4.82
C SER A 57 -0.54 15.26 5.30
N SER A 58 -1.65 14.77 4.73
CA SER A 58 -2.99 15.21 5.11
C SER A 58 -3.33 14.85 6.56
N PHE A 59 -2.84 13.70 7.05
CA PHE A 59 -2.98 13.31 8.45
C PHE A 59 -2.25 14.29 9.38
N ALA A 60 -0.97 14.58 9.12
CA ALA A 60 -0.17 15.49 9.93
C ALA A 60 -0.78 16.90 9.99
N LEU A 61 -1.22 17.44 8.84
CA LEU A 61 -1.93 18.73 8.78
C LEU A 61 -3.22 18.73 9.59
N SER A 62 -4.00 17.65 9.52
CA SER A 62 -5.22 17.51 10.32
C SER A 62 -4.93 17.45 11.83
N GLN A 63 -3.88 16.75 12.24
CA GLN A 63 -3.49 16.63 13.65
C GLN A 63 -2.99 17.98 14.20
N GLN A 64 -2.16 18.69 13.42
CA GLN A 64 -1.67 20.02 13.79
C GLN A 64 -2.82 21.01 13.97
N LYS A 65 -3.79 21.01 13.03
CA LYS A 65 -4.98 21.88 13.11
C LYS A 65 -5.86 21.55 14.33
N TYR A 66 -5.98 20.27 14.69
CA TYR A 66 -6.81 19.82 15.80
C TYR A 66 -6.19 20.15 17.16
N TYR A 67 -4.91 19.87 17.35
CA TYR A 67 -4.25 20.06 18.65
C TYR A 67 -3.75 21.48 18.90
N GLN A 68 -3.49 22.27 17.85
CA GLN A 68 -2.98 23.66 17.91
C GLN A 68 -1.67 23.84 18.71
N ASP A 69 -1.00 22.73 19.03
CA ASP A 69 0.29 22.65 19.72
C ASP A 69 1.13 21.60 19.00
N ASP A 70 2.26 22.01 18.43
CA ASP A 70 3.12 21.15 17.61
C ASP A 70 3.68 19.96 18.39
N LYS A 71 4.05 20.14 19.67
CA LYS A 71 4.61 19.05 20.49
C LYS A 71 3.53 18.02 20.82
N LYS A 72 2.34 18.50 21.17
CA LYS A 72 1.20 17.63 21.46
C LYS A 72 0.74 16.90 20.20
N ALA A 73 0.66 17.61 19.07
CA ALA A 73 0.32 17.03 17.78
C ALA A 73 1.29 15.91 17.39
N GLU A 74 2.60 16.10 17.58
CA GLU A 74 3.61 15.08 17.29
C GLU A 74 3.43 13.81 18.15
N ILE A 75 3.26 13.97 19.47
CA ILE A 75 3.10 12.84 20.41
C ILE A 75 1.82 12.05 20.11
N GLU A 76 0.70 12.74 19.93
CA GLU A 76 -0.58 12.08 19.66
C GLU A 76 -0.62 11.47 18.26
N SER A 77 0.01 12.11 17.26
CA SER A 77 0.19 11.54 15.93
C SER A 77 0.95 10.22 15.98
N ALA A 78 2.05 10.15 16.73
CA ALA A 78 2.84 8.93 16.87
C ALA A 78 2.03 7.77 17.51
N LYS A 79 1.22 8.07 18.54
CA LYS A 79 0.33 7.08 19.17
C LYS A 79 -0.72 6.56 18.19
N VAL A 80 -1.38 7.46 17.46
CA VAL A 80 -2.40 7.11 16.47
C VAL A 80 -1.78 6.29 15.33
N LEU A 81 -0.62 6.69 14.81
CA LEU A 81 0.09 5.95 13.76
C LEU A 81 0.44 4.54 14.22
N ARG A 82 1.04 4.41 15.42
CA ARG A 82 1.43 3.10 15.96
C ARG A 82 0.23 2.18 16.18
N SER A 83 -0.83 2.70 16.78
CA SER A 83 -2.06 1.94 17.02
C SER A 83 -2.71 1.51 15.70
N THR A 84 -2.85 2.43 14.75
CA THR A 84 -3.44 2.16 13.44
C THR A 84 -2.62 1.16 12.65
N ALA A 85 -1.29 1.28 12.65
CA ALA A 85 -0.40 0.33 11.98
C ALA A 85 -0.52 -1.07 12.58
N PHE A 86 -0.55 -1.19 13.91
CA PHE A 86 -0.72 -2.49 14.58
C PHE A 86 -2.06 -3.14 14.23
N ILE A 87 -3.15 -2.38 14.32
CA ILE A 87 -4.51 -2.84 13.97
C ILE A 87 -4.57 -3.28 12.51
N LEU A 88 -3.98 -2.48 11.60
CA LEU A 88 -3.97 -2.78 10.17
C LEU A 88 -3.19 -4.06 9.88
N VAL A 89 -2.00 -4.25 10.45
CA VAL A 89 -1.22 -5.48 10.29
C VAL A 89 -2.00 -6.68 10.79
N LEU A 90 -2.62 -6.59 11.98
CA LEU A 90 -3.39 -7.70 12.55
C LEU A 90 -4.53 -8.14 11.63
N PHE A 91 -5.33 -7.19 11.13
CA PHE A 91 -6.46 -7.52 10.26
C PHE A 91 -6.05 -7.98 8.87
N VAL A 92 -5.06 -7.33 8.26
CA VAL A 92 -4.56 -7.74 6.95
C VAL A 92 -3.97 -9.14 7.03
N MET A 93 -3.16 -9.44 8.06
CA MET A 93 -2.58 -10.78 8.22
C MET A 93 -3.65 -11.83 8.47
N PHE A 94 -4.66 -11.54 9.31
CA PHE A 94 -5.77 -12.47 9.53
C PHE A 94 -6.53 -12.78 8.23
N PHE A 95 -6.78 -11.75 7.41
CA PHE A 95 -7.41 -11.93 6.10
C PHE A 95 -6.54 -12.72 5.12
N VAL A 96 -5.23 -12.43 5.07
CA VAL A 96 -4.27 -13.17 4.24
C VAL A 96 -4.25 -14.65 4.62
N PHE A 97 -4.14 -14.98 5.91
CA PHE A 97 -4.18 -16.37 6.36
C PHE A 97 -5.51 -17.05 6.03
N SER A 98 -6.64 -16.36 6.24
CA SER A 98 -7.95 -16.91 5.91
C SER A 98 -8.09 -17.21 4.42
N CYS A 99 -7.60 -16.32 3.55
CA CYS A 99 -7.57 -16.53 2.10
C CYS A 99 -6.67 -17.71 1.70
N VAL A 100 -5.45 -17.78 2.25
CA VAL A 100 -4.48 -18.86 1.95
C VAL A 100 -4.99 -20.22 2.43
N LEU A 101 -5.70 -20.27 3.55
CA LEU A 101 -6.30 -21.51 4.05
C LEU A 101 -7.58 -21.87 3.27
N THR A 102 -8.24 -20.92 2.61
CA THR A 102 -9.47 -21.19 1.83
C THR A 102 -9.18 -21.57 0.38
N LEU A 103 -8.15 -20.98 -0.23
CA LEU A 103 -7.82 -21.13 -1.65
C LEU A 103 -6.69 -22.13 -1.83
N THR A 104 -6.79 -22.98 -2.85
CA THR A 104 -5.67 -23.86 -3.22
C THR A 104 -4.59 -23.09 -3.96
N PRO A 105 -3.34 -23.60 -4.02
CA PRO A 105 -2.27 -22.96 -4.80
C PRO A 105 -2.62 -22.77 -6.28
N GLU A 106 -3.38 -23.70 -6.89
CA GLU A 106 -3.86 -23.57 -8.26
C GLU A 106 -4.86 -22.42 -8.42
N GLU A 107 -5.76 -22.24 -7.44
CA GLU A 107 -6.73 -21.15 -7.44
C GLU A 107 -6.06 -19.78 -7.27
N LEU A 108 -5.05 -19.68 -6.41
CA LEU A 108 -4.24 -18.48 -6.26
C LEU A 108 -3.47 -18.15 -7.56
N ALA A 109 -2.95 -19.16 -8.24
CA ALA A 109 -2.31 -19.00 -9.54
C ALA A 109 -3.30 -18.52 -10.61
N GLN A 110 -4.53 -19.05 -10.62
CA GLN A 110 -5.59 -18.59 -11.51
C GLN A 110 -5.98 -17.14 -11.24
N ALA A 111 -6.15 -16.76 -9.97
CA ALA A 111 -6.45 -15.38 -9.59
C ALA A 111 -5.36 -14.41 -10.08
N LYS A 112 -4.09 -14.82 -9.96
CA LYS A 112 -2.94 -14.07 -10.49
C LYS A 112 -3.01 -13.90 -12.01
N VAL A 113 -3.33 -14.96 -12.76
CA VAL A 113 -3.45 -14.92 -14.22
C VAL A 113 -4.64 -14.05 -14.66
N GLN A 114 -5.76 -14.11 -13.94
CA GLN A 114 -6.93 -13.28 -14.22
C GLN A 114 -6.74 -11.80 -13.86
N ASN A 115 -5.68 -11.47 -13.11
CA ASN A 115 -5.38 -10.11 -12.63
C ASN A 115 -6.56 -9.48 -11.85
N ILE A 116 -7.30 -10.31 -11.10
CA ILE A 116 -8.41 -9.86 -10.25
C ILE A 116 -8.02 -9.91 -8.77
N SER A 117 -8.74 -9.14 -7.95
CA SER A 117 -8.55 -9.19 -6.50
C SER A 117 -8.97 -10.55 -5.93
N ILE A 118 -8.33 -10.97 -4.82
CA ILE A 118 -8.72 -12.19 -4.11
C ILE A 118 -10.18 -12.15 -3.64
N LEU A 119 -10.68 -10.96 -3.28
CA LEU A 119 -12.08 -10.78 -2.90
C LEU A 119 -13.03 -11.08 -4.08
N SER A 120 -12.69 -10.59 -5.28
CA SER A 120 -13.43 -10.89 -6.51
C SER A 120 -13.34 -12.38 -6.87
N TYR A 121 -12.18 -13.01 -6.66
CA TYR A 121 -12.00 -14.44 -6.93
C TYR A 121 -12.86 -15.31 -5.98
N LEU A 122 -12.82 -15.04 -4.67
CA LEU A 122 -13.64 -15.73 -3.68
C LEU A 122 -15.14 -15.57 -3.98
N ALA A 123 -15.56 -14.38 -4.42
CA ALA A 123 -16.94 -14.10 -4.81
C ALA A 123 -17.41 -14.90 -6.03
N ASN A 124 -16.50 -15.27 -6.93
CA ASN A 124 -16.80 -16.12 -8.09
C ASN A 124 -16.75 -17.62 -7.75
N LYS A 125 -15.90 -18.02 -6.79
CA LYS A 125 -15.74 -19.41 -6.35
C LYS A 125 -16.95 -19.91 -5.57
N PHE A 126 -17.39 -19.11 -4.59
CA PHE A 126 -18.60 -19.42 -3.82
C PHE A 126 -19.77 -18.90 -4.63
N ASP A 127 -20.43 -19.78 -5.39
CA ASP A 127 -21.60 -19.54 -6.25
C ASP A 127 -22.84 -19.13 -5.41
N ASN A 128 -22.66 -18.11 -4.58
CA ASN A 128 -23.61 -17.56 -3.63
C ASN A 128 -23.98 -16.13 -4.09
N PRO A 129 -25.25 -15.87 -4.44
CA PRO A 129 -25.71 -14.59 -4.97
C PRO A 129 -25.33 -13.39 -4.09
N ILE A 130 -25.29 -13.57 -2.77
CA ILE A 130 -24.95 -12.49 -1.84
C ILE A 130 -23.47 -12.12 -1.99
N ILE A 131 -22.57 -13.11 -2.00
CA ILE A 131 -21.12 -12.87 -2.03
C ILE A 131 -20.69 -12.40 -3.43
N SER A 132 -21.28 -12.98 -4.49
CA SER A 132 -20.98 -12.63 -5.88
C SER A 132 -21.24 -11.15 -6.20
N TYR A 133 -22.30 -10.55 -5.63
CA TYR A 133 -22.58 -9.12 -5.79
C TYR A 133 -21.87 -8.23 -4.76
N PHE A 134 -21.79 -8.66 -3.49
CA PHE A 134 -21.19 -7.83 -2.44
C PHE A 134 -19.66 -7.78 -2.53
N GLY A 135 -18.97 -8.87 -2.91
CA GLY A 135 -17.51 -8.91 -2.99
C GLY A 135 -16.93 -7.84 -3.93
N PRO A 136 -17.34 -7.79 -5.21
CA PRO A 136 -16.92 -6.75 -6.13
C PRO A 136 -17.33 -5.33 -5.70
N LEU A 137 -18.51 -5.16 -5.09
CA LEU A 137 -18.95 -3.86 -4.60
C LEU A 137 -18.07 -3.36 -3.45
N VAL A 138 -17.75 -4.21 -2.47
CA VAL A 138 -16.84 -3.89 -1.37
C VAL A 138 -15.45 -3.59 -1.92
N ALA A 139 -14.95 -4.39 -2.87
CA ALA A 139 -13.69 -4.12 -3.55
C ALA A 139 -13.70 -2.74 -4.22
N PHE A 140 -14.76 -2.40 -4.95
CA PHE A 140 -14.92 -1.10 -5.62
C PHE A 140 -14.93 0.07 -4.62
N LEU A 141 -15.70 -0.04 -3.53
CA LEU A 141 -15.75 0.99 -2.48
C LEU A 141 -14.40 1.14 -1.77
N ALA A 142 -13.72 0.04 -1.48
CA ALA A 142 -12.39 0.05 -0.88
C ALA A 142 -11.37 0.73 -1.79
N ILE A 143 -11.29 0.31 -3.06
CA ILE A 143 -10.40 0.92 -4.06
C ILE A 143 -10.71 2.40 -4.25
N GLY A 144 -12.00 2.77 -4.40
CA GLY A 144 -12.43 4.15 -4.57
C GLY A 144 -12.04 5.04 -3.39
N SER A 145 -12.18 4.55 -2.16
CA SER A 145 -11.75 5.30 -0.97
C SER A 145 -10.23 5.46 -0.88
N SER A 146 -9.46 4.41 -1.22
CA SER A 146 -7.99 4.44 -1.24
C SER A 146 -7.44 5.34 -2.34
N PHE A 147 -8.13 5.39 -3.49
CA PHE A 147 -7.77 6.22 -4.63
C PHE A 147 -7.65 7.69 -4.26
N PHE A 148 -8.60 8.24 -3.50
CA PHE A 148 -8.57 9.66 -3.14
C PHE A 148 -7.33 10.04 -2.31
N GLY A 149 -6.90 9.18 -1.39
CA GLY A 149 -5.67 9.44 -0.62
C GLY A 149 -4.44 9.54 -1.52
N HIS A 150 -4.29 8.61 -2.46
CA HIS A 150 -3.20 8.60 -3.43
C HIS A 150 -3.28 9.78 -4.41
N TYR A 151 -4.48 10.07 -4.91
CA TYR A 151 -4.72 11.20 -5.83
C TYR A 151 -4.40 12.55 -5.18
N LEU A 152 -4.85 12.78 -3.95
CA LEU A 152 -4.57 14.02 -3.23
C LEU A 152 -3.07 14.17 -2.97
N GLY A 153 -2.41 13.13 -2.46
CA GLY A 153 -0.96 13.16 -2.23
C GLY A 153 -0.15 13.38 -3.50
N ALA A 154 -0.50 12.69 -4.60
CA ALA A 154 0.19 12.88 -5.88
C ALA A 154 -0.05 14.27 -6.47
N ARG A 155 -1.28 14.79 -6.38
CA ARG A 155 -1.60 16.15 -6.84
C ARG A 155 -0.85 17.21 -6.04
N GLU A 156 -0.84 17.12 -4.71
CA GLU A 156 -0.11 18.06 -3.84
C GLU A 156 1.40 18.02 -4.12
N GLY A 157 1.97 16.82 -4.29
CA GLY A 157 3.38 16.65 -4.65
C GLY A 157 3.71 17.27 -6.01
N LEU A 158 2.87 17.03 -7.03
CA LEU A 158 3.04 17.62 -8.36
C LEU A 158 2.86 19.14 -8.36
N GLU A 159 1.87 19.66 -7.64
CA GLU A 159 1.61 21.10 -7.53
C GLU A 159 2.80 21.81 -6.87
N GLY A 160 3.30 21.29 -5.76
CA GLY A 160 4.46 21.82 -5.06
C GLY A 160 5.71 21.82 -5.94
N LEU A 161 6.01 20.69 -6.59
CA LEU A 161 7.20 20.54 -7.43
C LEU A 161 7.14 21.47 -8.66
N VAL A 162 6.03 21.49 -9.38
CA VAL A 162 5.89 22.32 -10.59
C VAL A 162 5.95 23.80 -10.23
N ASN A 163 5.23 24.25 -9.20
CA ASN A 163 5.23 25.65 -8.83
C ASN A 163 6.58 26.13 -8.26
N GLN A 164 7.35 25.25 -7.63
CA GLN A 164 8.71 25.58 -7.17
C GLN A 164 9.70 25.76 -8.34
N MET A 165 9.46 25.09 -9.48
CA MET A 165 10.31 25.20 -10.67
C MET A 165 9.92 26.36 -11.60
N ARG A 166 8.73 26.96 -11.43
CA ARG A 166 8.25 28.06 -12.27
C ARG A 166 8.51 29.41 -11.61
N LYS A 167 8.83 30.41 -12.43
CA LYS A 167 8.91 31.81 -11.99
C LYS A 167 7.54 32.39 -11.64
N GLU A 168 6.51 31.95 -12.35
CA GLU A 168 5.11 32.31 -12.09
C GLU A 168 4.33 31.05 -11.70
N PRO A 169 3.81 30.96 -10.47
CA PRO A 169 3.04 29.80 -10.04
C PRO A 169 1.72 29.69 -10.80
N ILE A 170 1.29 28.46 -11.07
CA ILE A 170 -0.02 28.18 -11.66
C ILE A 170 -1.06 28.33 -10.55
N ASP A 171 -2.18 28.99 -10.88
CA ASP A 171 -3.33 29.07 -9.99
C ASP A 171 -3.82 27.66 -9.55
N PRO A 172 -4.07 27.42 -8.25
CA PRO A 172 -4.45 26.11 -7.72
C PRO A 172 -5.70 25.52 -8.38
N SER A 173 -6.68 26.35 -8.76
CA SER A 173 -7.92 25.88 -9.41
C SER A 173 -7.65 25.38 -10.84
N LYS A 174 -6.77 26.06 -11.56
CA LYS A 174 -6.32 25.62 -12.89
C LYS A 174 -5.47 24.36 -12.80
N PHE A 175 -4.52 24.30 -11.86
CA PHE A 175 -3.68 23.13 -11.65
C PHE A 175 -4.53 21.90 -11.35
N ARG A 176 -5.48 22.00 -10.41
CA ARG A 176 -6.42 20.92 -10.07
C ARG A 176 -7.19 20.38 -11.28
N LYS A 177 -7.66 21.25 -12.19
CA LYS A 177 -8.35 20.80 -13.41
C LYS A 177 -7.42 20.05 -14.36
N ILE A 178 -6.21 20.59 -14.59
CA ILE A 178 -5.20 19.95 -15.44
C ILE A 178 -4.85 18.58 -14.87
N THR A 179 -4.48 18.50 -13.59
CA THR A 179 -4.12 17.23 -12.95
C THR A 179 -5.26 16.23 -12.98
N ALA A 180 -6.51 16.65 -12.74
CA ALA A 180 -7.66 15.76 -12.81
C ALA A 180 -7.84 15.15 -14.21
N ILE A 181 -7.75 15.96 -15.27
CA ILE A 181 -7.86 15.49 -16.65
C ILE A 181 -6.71 14.56 -17.02
N THR A 182 -5.47 14.93 -16.66
CA THR A 182 -4.29 14.10 -16.90
C THR A 182 -4.40 12.74 -16.21
N PHE A 183 -4.80 12.72 -14.93
CA PHE A 183 -5.00 11.46 -14.20
C PHE A 183 -6.11 10.64 -14.82
N LEU A 184 -7.23 11.24 -15.22
CA LEU A 184 -8.32 10.53 -15.88
C LEU A 184 -7.85 9.82 -17.15
N ILE A 185 -7.10 10.52 -18.01
CA ILE A 185 -6.58 9.95 -19.26
C ILE A 185 -5.61 8.80 -18.96
N ILE A 186 -4.64 9.00 -18.06
CA ILE A 186 -3.65 7.97 -17.70
C ILE A 186 -4.35 6.74 -17.12
N LEU A 187 -5.26 6.93 -16.17
CA LEU A 187 -6.00 5.83 -15.54
C LEU A 187 -6.87 5.09 -16.54
N TRP A 188 -7.51 5.79 -17.47
CA TRP A 188 -8.31 5.16 -18.52
C TRP A 188 -7.45 4.30 -19.46
N ILE A 189 -6.28 4.80 -19.86
CA ILE A 189 -5.32 4.04 -20.68
C ILE A 189 -4.86 2.79 -19.92
N VAL A 190 -4.41 2.95 -18.68
CA VAL A 190 -3.93 1.84 -17.84
C VAL A 190 -5.03 0.81 -17.61
N ALA A 191 -6.26 1.25 -17.32
CA ALA A 191 -7.41 0.36 -17.15
C ALA A 191 -7.76 -0.41 -18.44
N THR A 192 -7.57 0.21 -19.61
CA THR A 192 -7.83 -0.43 -20.91
C THR A 192 -6.75 -1.46 -21.25
N ILE A 193 -5.48 -1.16 -20.95
CA ILE A 193 -4.36 -2.07 -21.20
C ILE A 193 -4.38 -3.25 -20.20
N ASN A 194 -4.91 -3.03 -18.99
CA ASN A 194 -4.96 -4.00 -17.89
C ASN A 194 -3.59 -4.67 -17.61
N PRO A 195 -2.52 -3.89 -17.33
CA PRO A 195 -1.22 -4.47 -16.99
C PRO A 195 -1.31 -5.27 -15.69
N SER A 196 -0.44 -6.27 -15.54
CA SER A 196 -0.34 -7.04 -14.29
C SER A 196 -0.09 -6.11 -13.10
N ILE A 197 -0.98 -6.15 -12.09
CA ILE A 197 -0.84 -5.32 -10.89
C ILE A 197 0.44 -5.70 -10.14
N LEU A 198 0.71 -7.00 -9.99
CA LEU A 198 1.95 -7.50 -9.39
C LEU A 198 3.18 -7.05 -10.18
N GLY A 199 3.14 -7.19 -11.51
CA GLY A 199 4.23 -6.72 -12.37
C GLY A 199 4.49 -5.22 -12.25
N PHE A 200 3.46 -4.39 -12.06
CA PHE A 200 3.62 -2.94 -11.87
C PHE A 200 4.30 -2.61 -10.53
N ILE A 201 3.98 -3.36 -9.47
CA ILE A 201 4.61 -3.23 -8.15
C ILE A 201 6.07 -3.70 -8.19
N GLU A 202 6.34 -4.82 -8.86
CA GLU A 202 7.67 -5.42 -8.95
C GLU A 202 8.62 -4.63 -9.86
N SER A 203 8.13 -4.01 -10.94
CA SER A 203 8.97 -3.33 -11.93
C SER A 203 9.27 -1.85 -11.60
N LEU A 204 8.54 -0.91 -12.19
CA LEU A 204 8.78 0.53 -12.11
C LEU A 204 8.46 1.11 -10.74
N GLY A 205 7.45 0.57 -10.05
CA GLY A 205 7.07 1.01 -8.71
C GLY A 205 8.12 0.67 -7.66
N GLY A 206 8.68 -0.54 -7.72
CA GLY A 206 9.55 -1.12 -6.70
C GLY A 206 10.73 -0.22 -6.32
N PRO A 207 11.68 0.10 -7.22
CA PRO A 207 12.94 0.75 -6.85
C PRO A 207 12.71 2.19 -6.42
N ILE A 208 11.83 2.89 -7.13
CA ILE A 208 11.49 4.29 -6.84
C ILE A 208 10.84 4.38 -5.46
N ILE A 209 9.87 3.52 -5.17
CA ILE A 209 9.17 3.53 -3.88
C ILE A 209 10.10 3.06 -2.75
N ALA A 210 10.93 2.04 -2.97
CA ALA A 210 11.91 1.62 -1.97
C ALA A 210 12.89 2.74 -1.62
N MET A 211 13.37 3.50 -2.62
CA MET A 211 14.20 4.69 -2.38
C MET A 211 13.47 5.77 -1.60
N ILE A 212 12.22 6.08 -1.96
CA ILE A 212 11.41 7.10 -1.29
C ILE A 212 11.05 6.70 0.15
N LEU A 213 10.77 5.42 0.40
CA LEU A 213 10.31 4.96 1.72
C LEU A 213 11.46 4.64 2.68
N PHE A 214 12.60 4.13 2.19
CA PHE A 214 13.70 3.71 3.07
C PHE A 214 14.89 4.66 3.03
N ILE A 215 15.31 5.10 1.84
CA ILE A 215 16.55 5.88 1.70
C ILE A 215 16.29 7.36 1.98
N MET A 216 15.25 7.93 1.37
CA MET A 216 14.94 9.36 1.45
C MET A 216 14.69 9.87 2.87
N PRO A 217 13.94 9.18 3.76
CA PRO A 217 13.68 9.71 5.11
C PRO A 217 14.97 9.76 5.94
N VAL A 218 15.80 8.72 5.85
CA VAL A 218 17.08 8.67 6.56
C VAL A 218 18.02 9.74 6.01
N TYR A 219 18.12 9.88 4.69
CA TYR A 219 18.88 10.96 4.06
C TYR A 219 18.42 12.36 4.51
N ALA A 220 17.10 12.58 4.58
CA ALA A 220 16.51 13.84 5.01
C ALA A 220 16.88 14.20 6.46
N VAL A 221 16.93 13.25 7.39
CA VAL A 221 17.35 13.50 8.78
C VAL A 221 18.80 14.00 8.86
N TYR A 222 19.68 13.52 7.98
CA TYR A 222 21.07 13.96 7.97
C TYR A 222 21.29 15.31 7.28
N LYS A 223 20.47 15.64 6.26
CA LYS A 223 20.64 16.84 5.43
C LYS A 223 19.78 18.03 5.85
N VAL A 224 18.57 17.81 6.36
CA VAL A 224 17.62 18.88 6.68
C VAL A 224 17.83 19.32 8.14
N PRO A 225 18.23 20.57 8.42
CA PRO A 225 18.51 21.02 9.78
C PRO A 225 17.32 20.88 10.74
N ALA A 226 16.09 21.08 10.24
CA ALA A 226 14.86 20.92 11.03
C ALA A 226 14.63 19.47 11.53
N LEU A 227 15.20 18.48 10.85
CA LEU A 227 15.09 17.06 11.22
C LEU A 227 16.30 16.57 12.03
N ALA A 228 17.29 17.42 12.29
CA ALA A 228 18.52 17.03 12.98
C ALA A 228 18.28 16.48 14.39
N ARG A 229 17.14 16.82 15.02
CA ARG A 229 16.71 16.29 16.32
C ARG A 229 16.50 14.77 16.34
N PHE A 230 16.26 14.14 15.20
CA PHE A 230 16.05 12.70 15.08
C PHE A 230 17.36 11.93 14.78
N LYS A 231 18.50 12.61 14.66
CA LYS A 231 19.79 11.97 14.36
C LYS A 231 20.18 10.95 15.44
N GLY A 232 20.83 9.86 15.00
CA GLY A 232 21.40 8.86 15.91
C GLY A 232 20.43 7.76 16.36
N GLU A 233 19.18 7.78 15.91
CA GLU A 233 18.25 6.68 16.19
C GLU A 233 18.66 5.39 15.46
N PHE A 234 18.75 4.28 16.21
CA PHE A 234 19.10 2.96 15.66
C PHE A 234 18.13 2.49 14.56
N GLY A 235 16.87 2.96 14.61
CA GLY A 235 15.86 2.68 13.61
C GLY A 235 16.29 3.07 12.19
N HIS A 236 17.14 4.09 12.03
CA HIS A 236 17.64 4.51 10.71
C HIS A 236 18.50 3.44 10.04
N LEU A 237 19.33 2.74 10.82
CA LEU A 237 20.16 1.66 10.30
C LEU A 237 19.29 0.51 9.82
N PHE A 238 18.28 0.14 10.61
CA PHE A 238 17.32 -0.89 10.22
C PHE A 238 16.59 -0.53 8.91
N VAL A 239 16.08 0.69 8.82
CA VAL A 239 15.39 1.21 7.62
C VAL A 239 16.31 1.18 6.40
N LEU A 240 17.57 1.60 6.52
CA LEU A 240 18.54 1.54 5.43
C LEU A 240 18.84 0.11 4.99
N VAL A 241 19.10 -0.81 5.93
CA VAL A 241 19.41 -2.20 5.63
C VAL A 241 18.24 -2.87 4.91
N MET A 242 17.01 -2.70 5.42
CA MET A 242 15.81 -3.22 4.78
C MET A 242 15.58 -2.60 3.40
N GLY A 243 15.86 -1.30 3.23
CA GLY A 243 15.82 -0.63 1.95
C GLY A 243 16.80 -1.21 0.94
N CYS A 244 18.05 -1.46 1.36
CA CYS A 244 19.05 -2.12 0.51
C CYS A 244 18.61 -3.53 0.10
N ILE A 245 18.06 -4.31 1.04
CA ILE A 245 17.53 -5.65 0.75
C ILE A 245 16.40 -5.57 -0.28
N ALA A 246 15.43 -4.66 -0.09
CA ALA A 246 14.33 -4.47 -1.03
C ALA A 246 14.81 -4.06 -2.43
N ILE A 247 15.72 -3.08 -2.51
CA ILE A 247 16.30 -2.64 -3.79
C ILE A 247 17.04 -3.79 -4.47
N SER A 248 17.82 -4.58 -3.72
CA SER A 248 18.55 -5.73 -4.29
C SER A 248 17.63 -6.78 -4.89
N ALA A 249 16.50 -7.07 -4.23
CA ALA A 249 15.49 -8.02 -4.74
C ALA A 249 14.89 -7.54 -6.06
N ILE A 250 14.60 -6.25 -6.17
CA ILE A 250 14.02 -5.68 -7.39
C ILE A 250 15.04 -5.67 -8.53
N VAL A 251 16.28 -5.25 -8.24
CA VAL A 251 17.35 -5.27 -9.24
C VAL A 251 17.56 -6.69 -9.76
N TYR A 252 17.55 -7.69 -8.87
CA TYR A 252 17.64 -9.09 -9.28
C TYR A 252 16.44 -9.54 -10.13
N GLY A 253 15.22 -9.13 -9.79
CA GLY A 253 14.03 -9.47 -10.59
C GLY A 253 13.94 -8.75 -11.95
N LEU A 254 14.69 -7.67 -12.15
CA LEU A 254 14.77 -6.92 -13.41
C LEU A 254 15.90 -7.41 -14.35
N LEU A 255 16.87 -8.16 -13.82
CA LEU A 255 17.98 -8.75 -14.57
C LEU A 255 17.60 -10.14 -15.11
#